data_AF-A0A2N0SH80-F1
#
_entry.id   AF-A0A2N0SH80-F1
#
_cell.length_a   1.000
_cell.length_b   1.000
_cell.length_c   1.000
_cell.angle_alpha   90.00
_cell.angle_beta   90.00
_cell.angle_gamma   90.00
#
_symmetry.space_group_name_H-M   'P 1'
#
loop_
_entity.id
_entity.type
_entity.pdbx_description
1 polymer ?
#
loop_
_entity_poly.entity_id
_entity_poly.type
_entity_poly.pdbx_seq_one_letter_code
_entity_poly.pdbx_strand_id
1 'polypeptide(L)'
;MIHPSINVSKANTFEEISNTLKNDIFFISFKHSVKTKLQKLKFDPKDKNYVQFINIFREYCYEAEINVEEQLLEKLPEDSFQYYFINNNLEKINSLNDLIIYFNQSFLEQTKIDSLWFICDLQYKTGSKRSIVFASQALSKSNSLWIVSCDQNNNGNPIIYGKSEVYLKKNKGILEYLVISNNYNPLQLEIGKHLIEIMNSLLLLKNETYQEIVGHKGRVDENDKWCIELFENK
;
A
#
# COMPACT_ATOMS: atom_id res chain seq x y z
N MET A 1 -1.13 -21.04 34.25
CA MET A 1 -1.63 -21.97 35.28
C MET A 1 -0.66 -21.92 36.46
N ILE A 2 -1.11 -21.49 37.65
CA ILE A 2 -0.25 -21.35 38.84
C ILE A 2 -0.24 -22.70 39.56
N HIS A 3 0.95 -23.28 39.76
CA HIS A 3 1.07 -24.56 40.46
C HIS A 3 1.02 -24.32 41.98
N PRO A 4 0.27 -25.12 42.77
CA PRO A 4 0.13 -24.93 44.22
C PRO A 4 1.45 -25.04 45.01
N SER A 5 2.51 -25.59 44.42
CA SER A 5 3.82 -25.70 45.07
C SER A 5 4.61 -24.40 45.12
N ILE A 6 4.16 -23.33 44.45
CA ILE A 6 4.87 -22.05 44.46
C ILE A 6 4.68 -21.39 45.81
N ASN A 7 5.76 -21.25 46.57
CA ASN A 7 5.71 -20.67 47.91
C ASN A 7 5.81 -19.14 47.86
N VAL A 8 4.67 -18.48 48.00
CA VAL A 8 4.56 -17.01 48.10
C VAL A 8 4.40 -16.50 49.54
N SER A 9 4.48 -17.37 50.55
CA SER A 9 4.19 -17.01 51.95
C SER A 9 5.19 -16.03 52.57
N LYS A 10 6.35 -15.84 51.93
CA LYS A 10 7.38 -14.88 52.36
C LYS A 10 7.24 -13.50 51.73
N ALA A 11 6.32 -13.33 50.78
CA ALA A 11 6.12 -12.07 50.08
C ALA A 11 5.13 -11.17 50.84
N ASN A 12 5.52 -9.93 51.08
CA ASN A 12 4.75 -8.92 51.82
C ASN A 12 4.10 -7.88 50.90
N THR A 13 4.45 -7.87 49.61
CA THR A 13 3.93 -6.94 48.62
C THR A 13 3.47 -7.66 47.35
N PHE A 14 2.57 -7.04 46.59
CA PHE A 14 2.15 -7.56 45.28
C PHE A 14 3.33 -7.74 44.32
N GLU A 15 4.31 -6.83 44.39
CA GLU A 15 5.52 -6.90 43.57
C GLU A 15 6.38 -8.11 43.94
N GLU A 16 6.56 -8.40 45.23
CA GLU A 16 7.27 -9.60 45.71
C GLU A 16 6.55 -10.89 45.29
N ILE A 17 5.21 -10.92 45.35
CA ILE A 17 4.41 -12.05 44.87
C ILE A 17 4.61 -12.24 43.36
N SER A 18 4.51 -11.15 42.58
CA SER A 18 4.71 -11.15 41.13
C SER A 18 6.10 -11.66 40.75
N ASN A 19 7.15 -11.16 41.41
CA ASN A 19 8.52 -11.59 41.16
C ASN A 19 8.75 -13.06 41.53
N THR A 20 8.15 -13.53 42.63
CA THR A 20 8.21 -14.95 43.03
C THR A 20 7.56 -15.85 41.98
N LEU A 21 6.38 -15.47 41.47
CA LEU A 21 5.70 -16.20 40.41
C LEU A 21 6.48 -16.18 39.08
N LYS A 22 7.06 -15.03 38.72
CA LYS A 22 7.82 -14.88 37.46
C LYS A 22 9.13 -15.68 37.44
N ASN A 23 9.74 -15.90 38.60
CA ASN A 23 10.97 -16.66 38.73
C ASN A 23 10.75 -18.18 38.85
N ASP A 24 9.49 -18.63 38.96
CA ASP A 24 9.18 -20.05 39.02
C ASP A 24 9.42 -20.77 37.66
N ILE A 25 9.87 -22.03 37.74
CA ILE A 25 10.23 -22.82 36.55
C ILE A 25 9.07 -23.05 35.59
N PHE A 26 7.83 -23.14 36.10
CA PHE A 26 6.64 -23.27 35.26
C PHE A 26 6.35 -21.97 34.51
N PHE A 27 6.53 -20.82 35.14
CA PHE A 27 6.35 -19.52 34.48
C PHE A 27 7.42 -19.30 33.40
N ILE A 28 8.68 -19.62 33.70
CA ILE A 28 9.78 -19.55 32.71
C ILE A 28 9.48 -20.46 31.50
N SER A 29 9.04 -21.70 31.75
CA SER A 29 8.68 -22.65 30.69
C SER A 29 7.49 -22.18 29.86
N PHE A 30 6.47 -21.60 30.51
CA PHE A 30 5.33 -20.99 29.84
C PHE A 30 5.77 -19.82 28.94
N LYS A 31 6.57 -18.89 29.47
CA LYS A 31 7.12 -17.76 28.73
C LYS A 31 7.88 -18.22 27.49
N HIS A 32 8.71 -19.25 27.60
CA HIS A 32 9.43 -19.86 26.47
C HIS A 32 8.48 -20.47 25.42
N SER A 33 7.42 -21.16 25.88
CA SER A 33 6.39 -21.72 25.00
C SER A 33 5.68 -20.62 24.19
N VAL A 34 5.30 -19.52 24.82
CA VAL A 34 4.68 -18.37 24.15
C VAL A 34 5.63 -17.75 23.12
N LYS A 35 6.92 -17.56 23.46
CA LYS A 35 7.93 -17.09 22.49
C LYS A 35 8.02 -17.98 21.25
N THR A 36 7.97 -19.30 21.45
CA THR A 36 7.99 -20.27 20.34
C THR A 36 6.74 -20.16 19.46
N LYS A 37 5.57 -19.91 20.07
CA LYS A 37 4.32 -19.65 19.33
C LYS A 37 4.40 -18.34 18.54
N LEU A 38 4.93 -17.28 19.16
CA LEU A 38 5.13 -15.98 18.51
C LEU A 38 6.08 -16.07 17.31
N GLN A 39 7.14 -16.86 17.40
CA GLN A 39 8.04 -17.10 16.26
C GLN A 39 7.35 -17.79 15.08
N LYS A 40 6.41 -18.69 15.37
CA LYS A 40 5.64 -19.42 14.35
C LYS A 40 4.45 -18.63 13.80
N LEU A 41 4.02 -17.59 14.52
CA LEU A 41 2.93 -16.73 14.10
C LEU A 41 3.34 -16.00 12.82
N LYS A 42 2.53 -16.13 11.78
CA LYS A 42 2.73 -15.46 10.49
C LYS A 42 1.46 -14.75 10.10
N PHE A 43 1.63 -13.54 9.56
CA PHE A 43 0.51 -12.81 8.99
C PHE A 43 0.24 -13.30 7.57
N ASP A 44 -1.02 -13.59 7.24
CA ASP A 44 -1.47 -13.82 5.87
C ASP A 44 -2.24 -12.58 5.37
N PRO A 45 -1.68 -11.80 4.42
CA PRO A 45 -2.37 -10.64 3.85
C PRO A 45 -3.69 -10.95 3.15
N LYS A 46 -3.93 -12.21 2.79
CA LYS A 46 -5.18 -12.66 2.14
C LYS A 46 -6.26 -12.99 3.15
N ASP A 47 -5.91 -13.19 4.42
CA ASP A 47 -6.89 -13.44 5.47
C ASP A 47 -7.61 -12.12 5.82
N LYS A 48 -8.92 -12.13 5.63
CA LYS A 48 -9.78 -10.98 5.95
C LYS A 48 -9.92 -10.77 7.45
N ASN A 49 -9.55 -11.76 8.27
CA ASN A 49 -9.66 -11.69 9.73
C ASN A 49 -8.33 -11.30 10.40
N TYR A 50 -7.68 -10.26 9.90
CA TYR A 50 -6.45 -9.72 10.48
C TYR A 50 -6.60 -9.30 11.96
N VAL A 51 -7.83 -9.04 12.43
CA VAL A 51 -8.14 -8.72 13.83
C VAL A 51 -7.75 -9.88 14.75
N GLN A 52 -8.00 -11.13 14.35
CA GLN A 52 -7.57 -12.30 15.13
C GLN A 52 -6.05 -12.36 15.23
N PHE A 53 -5.34 -12.10 14.12
CA PHE A 53 -3.89 -12.05 14.13
C PHE A 53 -3.35 -11.00 15.11
N ILE A 54 -3.88 -9.76 15.07
CA ILE A 54 -3.47 -8.69 15.99
C ILE A 54 -3.71 -9.12 17.44
N ASN A 55 -4.87 -9.70 17.75
CA ASN A 55 -5.18 -10.11 19.12
C ASN A 55 -4.23 -11.18 19.62
N ILE A 56 -3.96 -12.22 18.82
CA ILE A 56 -3.02 -13.29 19.17
C ILE A 56 -1.60 -12.73 19.32
N PHE A 57 -1.18 -11.86 18.40
CA PHE A 57 0.13 -11.21 18.46
C PHE A 57 0.29 -10.40 19.75
N ARG A 58 -0.71 -9.59 20.11
CA ARG A 58 -0.70 -8.78 21.35
C ARG A 58 -0.65 -9.64 22.60
N GLU A 59 -1.46 -10.69 22.65
CA GLU A 59 -1.49 -11.65 23.75
C GLU A 59 -0.10 -12.27 23.93
N TYR A 60 0.51 -12.75 22.84
CA TYR A 60 1.84 -13.36 22.92
C TYR A 60 2.93 -12.38 23.30
N CYS A 61 2.92 -11.15 22.80
CA CYS A 61 3.90 -10.13 23.19
C CYS A 61 3.79 -9.77 24.68
N TYR A 62 2.56 -9.66 25.19
CA TYR A 62 2.29 -9.40 26.61
C TYR A 62 2.76 -10.56 27.49
N GLU A 63 2.35 -11.79 27.17
CA GLU A 63 2.70 -13.00 27.94
C GLU A 63 4.19 -13.33 27.87
N ALA A 64 4.86 -13.04 26.74
CA ALA A 64 6.28 -13.26 26.57
C ALA A 64 7.17 -12.14 27.14
N GLU A 65 6.57 -11.05 27.62
CA GLU A 65 7.25 -9.81 28.07
C GLU A 65 8.30 -9.34 27.04
N ILE A 66 7.88 -9.19 25.79
CA ILE A 66 8.73 -8.81 24.66
C ILE A 66 8.47 -7.35 24.24
N ASN A 67 9.51 -6.65 23.79
CA ASN A 67 9.37 -5.33 23.15
C ASN A 67 8.81 -5.48 21.72
N VAL A 68 7.81 -4.68 21.37
CA VAL A 68 6.78 -5.08 20.41
C VAL A 68 7.00 -4.53 19.00
N GLU A 69 7.83 -3.50 18.85
CA GLU A 69 7.93 -2.71 17.61
C GLU A 69 8.63 -3.47 16.46
N GLU A 70 9.84 -3.98 16.69
CA GLU A 70 10.60 -4.72 15.66
C GLU A 70 9.95 -6.06 15.32
N GLN A 71 9.30 -6.70 16.29
CA GLN A 71 8.77 -8.05 16.12
C GLN A 71 7.57 -8.13 15.18
N LEU A 72 6.73 -7.08 15.09
CA LEU A 72 5.61 -7.12 14.17
C LEU A 72 6.09 -7.05 12.72
N LEU A 73 7.06 -6.18 12.42
CA LEU A 73 7.63 -6.05 11.09
C LEU A 73 8.20 -7.38 10.59
N GLU A 74 8.90 -8.12 11.45
CA GLU A 74 9.39 -9.47 11.16
C GLU A 74 8.28 -10.48 10.85
N LYS A 75 7.03 -10.26 11.31
CA LYS A 75 5.90 -11.15 11.04
C LYS A 75 5.17 -10.83 9.75
N LEU A 76 5.41 -9.65 9.18
CA LEU A 76 4.79 -9.23 7.94
C LEU A 76 5.60 -9.73 6.75
N PRO A 77 4.96 -10.21 5.67
CA PRO A 77 5.66 -10.50 4.43
C PRO A 77 6.29 -9.22 3.87
N GLU A 78 7.56 -9.26 3.49
CA GLU A 78 8.30 -8.10 2.93
C GLU A 78 7.66 -7.55 1.64
N ASP A 79 6.92 -8.39 0.92
CA ASP A 79 6.18 -8.02 -0.29
C ASP A 79 4.76 -7.49 -0.01
N SER A 80 4.33 -7.47 1.26
CA SER A 80 2.99 -7.01 1.63
C SER A 80 2.88 -5.48 1.68
N PHE A 81 1.71 -4.95 1.30
CA PHE A 81 1.43 -3.51 1.42
C PHE A 81 1.56 -3.02 2.87
N GLN A 82 1.13 -3.86 3.82
CA GLN A 82 1.21 -3.63 5.25
C GLN A 82 2.64 -3.35 5.69
N TYR A 83 3.59 -4.18 5.24
CA TYR A 83 5.02 -4.02 5.54
C TYR A 83 5.53 -2.67 5.04
N TYR A 84 5.35 -2.35 3.76
CA TYR A 84 5.81 -1.07 3.20
C TYR A 84 5.17 0.13 3.87
N PHE A 85 3.86 0.07 4.15
CA PHE A 85 3.13 1.17 4.76
C PHE A 85 3.65 1.48 6.17
N ILE A 86 3.88 0.45 6.98
CA ILE A 86 4.41 0.60 8.33
C ILE A 86 5.87 1.04 8.28
N ASN A 87 6.70 0.38 7.46
CA ASN A 87 8.12 0.68 7.34
C ASN A 87 8.37 2.15 6.96
N ASN A 88 7.58 2.69 6.03
CA ASN A 88 7.66 4.09 5.62
C ASN A 88 7.18 5.10 6.68
N ASN A 89 6.50 4.64 7.73
CA ASN A 89 6.00 5.48 8.82
C ASN A 89 6.64 5.12 10.18
N LEU A 90 7.73 4.35 10.19
CA LEU A 90 8.37 3.88 11.42
C LEU A 90 8.73 5.01 12.38
N GLU A 91 9.24 6.12 11.88
CA GLU A 91 9.62 7.29 12.70
C GLU A 91 8.45 7.91 13.48
N LYS A 92 7.20 7.61 13.09
CA LYS A 92 5.98 8.12 13.74
C LYS A 92 5.38 7.11 14.72
N ILE A 93 5.93 5.90 14.80
CA ILE A 93 5.43 4.81 15.64
C ILE A 93 6.31 4.77 16.89
N ASN A 94 5.75 5.18 18.04
CA ASN A 94 6.48 5.24 19.31
C ASN A 94 5.95 4.23 20.33
N SER A 95 4.97 3.42 19.94
CA SER A 95 4.34 2.44 20.81
C SER A 95 3.67 1.33 20.01
N LEU A 96 3.38 0.22 20.71
CA LEU A 96 2.53 -0.85 20.17
C LEU A 96 1.16 -0.34 19.70
N ASN A 97 0.57 0.62 20.41
CA ASN A 97 -0.74 1.14 20.04
C ASN A 97 -0.65 1.92 18.72
N ASP A 98 0.40 2.73 18.54
CA ASP A 98 0.65 3.44 17.28
C ASP A 98 0.83 2.44 16.14
N LEU A 99 1.61 1.39 16.38
CA LEU A 99 1.86 0.33 15.41
C LEU A 99 0.56 -0.35 14.96
N ILE A 100 -0.34 -0.66 15.89
CA ILE A 100 -1.66 -1.23 15.58
C ILE A 100 -2.51 -0.23 14.78
N ILE A 101 -2.45 1.06 15.10
CA ILE A 101 -3.16 2.10 14.35
C ILE A 101 -2.65 2.14 12.91
N TYR A 102 -1.33 2.18 12.68
CA TYR A 102 -0.75 2.18 11.34
C TYR A 102 -1.03 0.88 10.58
N PHE A 103 -1.01 -0.26 11.26
CA PHE A 103 -1.41 -1.54 10.66
C PHE A 103 -2.87 -1.51 10.21
N ASN A 104 -3.80 -1.01 11.03
CA ASN A 104 -5.20 -0.85 10.63
C ASN A 104 -5.37 0.16 9.47
N GLN A 105 -4.65 1.28 9.51
CA GLN A 105 -4.65 2.27 8.43
C GLN A 105 -4.13 1.68 7.12
N SER A 106 -3.16 0.77 7.16
CA SER A 106 -2.63 0.14 5.96
C SER A 106 -3.71 -0.60 5.16
N PHE A 107 -4.69 -1.25 5.81
CA PHE A 107 -5.81 -1.87 5.10
C PHE A 107 -6.78 -0.83 4.54
N LEU A 108 -7.04 0.24 5.26
CA LEU A 108 -7.88 1.34 4.76
C LEU A 108 -7.25 2.00 3.54
N GLU A 109 -5.94 2.24 3.56
CA GLU A 109 -5.21 2.76 2.41
C GLU A 109 -5.14 1.73 1.27
N GLN A 110 -4.90 0.45 1.56
CA GLN A 110 -4.92 -0.60 0.54
C GLN A 110 -6.28 -0.66 -0.18
N THR A 111 -7.40 -0.58 0.54
CA THR A 111 -8.74 -0.60 -0.06
C THR A 111 -9.02 0.62 -0.93
N LYS A 112 -8.51 1.81 -0.58
CA LYS A 112 -8.55 2.99 -1.46
C LYS A 112 -7.77 2.74 -2.75
N ILE A 113 -6.62 2.07 -2.67
CA ILE A 113 -5.83 1.80 -3.88
C ILE A 113 -6.42 0.64 -4.69
N ASP A 114 -7.10 -0.32 -4.06
CA ASP A 114 -7.80 -1.39 -4.77
C ASP A 114 -9.06 -0.86 -5.46
N SER A 115 -9.74 0.13 -4.87
CA SER A 115 -10.82 0.84 -5.56
C SER A 115 -10.30 1.71 -6.70
N LEU A 116 -9.11 2.31 -6.57
CA LEU A 116 -8.40 2.96 -7.69
C LEU A 116 -8.02 1.99 -8.80
N TRP A 117 -7.65 0.74 -8.49
CA TRP A 117 -7.43 -0.29 -9.52
C TRP A 117 -8.70 -0.53 -10.34
N PHE A 118 -9.85 -0.62 -9.68
CA PHE A 118 -11.14 -0.74 -10.37
C PHE A 118 -11.46 0.50 -11.22
N ILE A 119 -10.99 1.70 -10.82
CA ILE A 119 -11.11 2.92 -11.61
C ILE A 119 -10.23 2.88 -12.88
N CYS A 120 -9.05 2.26 -12.87
CA CYS A 120 -8.22 2.15 -14.07
C CYS A 120 -8.87 1.32 -15.19
N ASP A 121 -9.87 0.50 -14.88
CA ASP A 121 -10.68 -0.24 -15.85
C ASP A 121 -11.96 0.52 -16.25
N LEU A 122 -12.19 1.73 -15.71
CA LEU A 122 -13.30 2.58 -16.12
C LEU A 122 -12.98 3.28 -17.45
N GLN A 123 -14.00 3.38 -18.28
CA GLN A 123 -13.99 4.19 -19.48
C GLN A 123 -14.69 5.52 -19.20
N TYR A 124 -14.27 6.60 -19.86
CA TYR A 124 -15.05 7.83 -19.84
C TYR A 124 -16.48 7.57 -20.39
N LYS A 125 -17.53 8.11 -19.76
CA LYS A 125 -18.90 8.00 -20.31
C LYS A 125 -19.14 8.99 -21.47
N THR A 126 -18.39 10.08 -21.48
CA THR A 126 -18.40 11.18 -22.46
C THR A 126 -17.05 11.25 -23.17
N GLY A 127 -16.89 12.05 -24.23
CA GLY A 127 -15.61 12.12 -24.95
C GLY A 127 -15.28 10.86 -25.75
N SER A 128 -14.07 10.31 -25.58
CA SER A 128 -13.58 9.15 -26.35
C SER A 128 -14.19 7.81 -25.97
N LYS A 129 -14.74 7.70 -24.75
CA LYS A 129 -15.11 6.42 -24.13
C LYS A 129 -13.95 5.42 -23.99
N ARG A 130 -12.71 5.92 -23.96
CA ARG A 130 -11.51 5.13 -23.73
C ARG A 130 -11.17 5.06 -22.23
N SER A 131 -10.19 4.24 -21.89
CA SER A 131 -9.78 4.00 -20.50
C SER A 131 -9.28 5.29 -19.85
N ILE A 132 -9.73 5.55 -18.63
CA ILE A 132 -9.37 6.75 -17.87
C ILE A 132 -7.90 6.67 -17.43
N VAL A 133 -7.17 7.78 -17.60
CA VAL A 133 -5.84 7.98 -17.02
C VAL A 133 -5.89 9.14 -16.05
N PHE A 134 -5.29 8.96 -14.87
CA PHE A 134 -5.28 9.97 -13.81
C PHE A 134 -4.01 9.89 -12.96
N ALA A 135 -3.68 10.99 -12.29
CA ALA A 135 -2.57 11.06 -11.35
C ALA A 135 -3.09 10.89 -9.91
N SER A 136 -2.60 9.89 -9.17
CA SER A 136 -2.98 9.68 -7.77
C SER A 136 -1.88 10.13 -6.81
N GLN A 137 -2.28 10.64 -5.63
CA GLN A 137 -1.38 10.93 -4.53
C GLN A 137 -0.90 9.68 -3.77
N ALA A 138 -1.55 8.51 -3.97
CA ALA A 138 -1.18 7.26 -3.32
C ALA A 138 0.03 6.57 -3.98
N LEU A 139 0.80 5.81 -3.17
CA LEU A 139 2.04 5.12 -3.54
C LEU A 139 1.94 4.25 -4.79
N SER A 140 3.04 4.22 -5.55
CA SER A 140 3.19 3.59 -6.87
C SER A 140 2.84 2.10 -6.86
N LYS A 141 1.70 1.74 -7.46
CA LYS A 141 1.41 0.36 -7.89
C LYS A 141 1.96 0.09 -9.30
N SER A 142 1.97 -1.17 -9.73
CA SER A 142 2.35 -1.60 -11.08
C SER A 142 1.64 -0.85 -12.23
N ASN A 143 0.49 -0.21 -11.97
CA ASN A 143 -0.27 0.56 -12.96
C ASN A 143 0.22 2.01 -13.13
N SER A 144 1.08 2.49 -12.23
CA SER A 144 1.75 3.78 -12.36
C SER A 144 3.06 3.69 -13.15
N LEU A 145 3.51 2.47 -13.47
CA LEU A 145 4.74 2.23 -14.20
C LEU A 145 4.48 2.23 -15.71
N TRP A 146 5.05 3.23 -16.37
CA TRP A 146 5.05 3.40 -17.81
C TRP A 146 6.44 3.11 -18.36
N ILE A 147 6.50 2.27 -19.38
CA ILE A 147 7.69 2.02 -20.18
C ILE A 147 7.76 3.09 -21.26
N VAL A 148 8.86 3.83 -21.27
CA VAL A 148 9.19 4.73 -22.37
C VAL A 148 9.78 3.89 -23.49
N SER A 149 9.17 3.95 -24.67
CA SER A 149 9.64 3.26 -25.87
C SER A 149 9.82 4.24 -27.02
N CYS A 150 10.80 3.99 -27.90
CA CYS A 150 11.01 4.76 -29.12
C CYS A 150 10.74 3.87 -30.33
N ASP A 151 10.48 4.49 -31.48
CA ASP A 151 10.29 3.74 -32.73
C ASP A 151 11.48 2.82 -33.01
N GLN A 152 11.19 1.67 -33.61
CA GLN A 152 12.09 0.51 -33.79
C GLN A 152 13.43 0.82 -34.50
N ASN A 153 13.58 2.02 -35.06
CA ASN A 153 14.79 2.47 -35.76
C ASN A 153 15.88 3.05 -34.83
N ASN A 154 15.57 3.26 -33.54
CA ASN A 154 16.55 3.71 -32.56
C ASN A 154 17.15 2.51 -31.82
N ASN A 155 18.18 1.91 -32.42
CA ASN A 155 18.99 0.79 -31.93
C ASN A 155 19.70 1.07 -30.58
N GLY A 156 18.96 1.24 -29.49
CA GLY A 156 19.52 1.48 -28.15
C GLY A 156 20.15 2.87 -27.96
N ASN A 157 19.85 3.83 -28.84
CA ASN A 157 20.29 5.21 -28.67
C ASN A 157 19.59 5.84 -27.45
N PRO A 158 20.30 6.67 -26.67
CA PRO A 158 19.72 7.38 -25.54
C PRO A 158 18.62 8.35 -26.00
N ILE A 159 17.60 8.53 -25.15
CA ILE A 159 16.54 9.53 -25.35
C ILE A 159 17.16 10.92 -25.18
N ILE A 160 16.94 11.79 -26.17
CA ILE A 160 17.40 13.17 -26.16
C ILE A 160 16.22 14.08 -25.85
N TYR A 161 16.31 14.79 -24.73
CA TYR A 161 15.29 15.77 -24.32
C TYR A 161 15.02 16.81 -25.42
N GLY A 162 13.75 17.12 -25.64
CA GLY A 162 13.31 18.09 -26.65
C GLY A 162 13.48 17.66 -28.11
N LYS A 163 13.94 16.43 -28.39
CA LYS A 163 14.19 15.93 -29.76
C LYS A 163 13.63 14.55 -30.03
N SER A 164 13.67 13.66 -29.05
CA SER A 164 13.18 12.30 -29.19
C SER A 164 11.67 12.24 -29.02
N GLU A 165 10.98 11.69 -30.01
CA GLU A 165 9.59 11.26 -29.87
C GLU A 165 9.55 9.89 -29.18
N VAL A 166 8.71 9.77 -28.16
CA VAL A 166 8.58 8.56 -27.36
C VAL A 166 7.12 8.17 -27.17
N TYR A 167 6.90 6.88 -26.93
CA TYR A 167 5.61 6.30 -26.59
C TYR A 167 5.63 5.85 -25.14
N LEU A 168 4.55 6.16 -24.42
CA LEU A 168 4.36 5.74 -23.04
C LEU A 168 3.44 4.52 -23.01
N LYS A 169 4.00 3.38 -22.63
CA LYS A 169 3.32 2.09 -22.64
C LYS A 169 3.19 1.53 -21.23
N LYS A 170 2.02 1.01 -20.87
CA LYS A 170 1.80 0.39 -19.56
C LYS A 170 2.63 -0.90 -19.41
N ASN A 171 3.25 -1.11 -18.24
CA ASN A 171 4.15 -2.25 -18.00
C ASN A 171 3.44 -3.63 -17.91
N LYS A 172 2.13 -3.69 -17.65
CA LYS A 172 1.42 -4.96 -17.39
C LYS A 172 0.54 -5.38 -18.56
N GLY A 173 1.01 -6.38 -19.34
CA GLY A 173 0.27 -7.41 -20.11
C GLY A 173 -0.76 -6.99 -21.17
N ILE A 174 -1.43 -5.87 -20.96
CA ILE A 174 -2.37 -5.21 -21.84
C ILE A 174 -1.56 -4.09 -22.49
N LEU A 175 -1.42 -4.14 -23.83
CA LEU A 175 -0.80 -3.08 -24.61
C LEU A 175 -1.68 -1.83 -24.55
N GLU A 176 -1.58 -1.04 -23.49
CA GLU A 176 -2.20 0.27 -23.35
C GLU A 176 -1.13 1.35 -23.54
N TYR A 177 -1.35 2.22 -24.54
CA TYR A 177 -0.55 3.42 -24.77
C TYR A 177 -1.27 4.65 -24.23
N LEU A 178 -0.50 5.62 -23.77
CA LEU A 178 -1.01 6.93 -23.38
C LEU A 178 -1.19 7.79 -24.64
N VAL A 179 -2.41 8.31 -24.85
CA VAL A 179 -2.76 9.07 -26.05
C VAL A 179 -3.55 10.32 -25.69
N ILE A 180 -3.32 11.40 -26.44
CA ILE A 180 -4.19 12.57 -26.41
C ILE A 180 -5.41 12.27 -27.29
N SER A 181 -6.60 12.32 -26.68
CA SER A 181 -7.86 12.10 -27.38
C SER A 181 -8.24 13.30 -28.23
N ASN A 182 -8.64 13.03 -29.48
CA ASN A 182 -9.14 14.05 -30.40
C ASN A 182 -10.58 14.49 -30.08
N ASN A 183 -11.25 13.87 -29.09
CA ASN A 183 -12.62 14.18 -28.75
C ASN A 183 -12.69 15.28 -27.67
N TYR A 184 -12.99 16.50 -28.11
CA TYR A 184 -13.29 17.63 -27.23
C TYR A 184 -14.73 17.53 -26.71
N ASN A 185 -14.94 16.92 -25.56
CA ASN A 185 -16.20 17.04 -24.83
C ASN A 185 -15.95 17.22 -23.33
N PRO A 186 -16.70 18.12 -22.66
CA PRO A 186 -16.54 18.34 -21.23
C PRO A 186 -16.80 17.05 -20.44
N LEU A 187 -15.84 16.70 -19.59
CA LEU A 187 -15.79 15.44 -18.86
C LEU A 187 -16.96 15.33 -17.86
N GLN A 188 -17.94 14.48 -18.17
CA GLN A 188 -18.92 14.02 -17.19
C GLN A 188 -18.59 12.60 -16.74
N LEU A 189 -18.33 12.48 -15.44
CA LEU A 189 -18.05 11.24 -14.75
C LEU A 189 -19.14 11.04 -13.69
N GLU A 190 -19.88 9.95 -13.77
CA GLU A 190 -20.92 9.60 -12.80
C GLU A 190 -20.56 8.28 -12.17
N ILE A 191 -20.20 8.33 -10.89
CA ILE A 191 -19.69 7.21 -10.12
C ILE A 191 -20.49 7.14 -8.81
N GLY A 192 -20.73 5.92 -8.30
CA GLY A 192 -21.46 5.72 -7.04
C GLY A 192 -20.88 6.54 -5.88
N LYS A 193 -21.75 6.95 -4.95
CA LYS A 193 -21.48 7.90 -3.84
C LYS A 193 -20.17 7.69 -3.09
N HIS A 194 -19.67 6.45 -2.96
CA HIS A 194 -18.44 6.14 -2.23
C HIS A 194 -17.14 6.45 -3.00
N LEU A 195 -17.17 6.43 -4.33
CA LEU A 195 -16.01 6.75 -5.17
C LEU A 195 -15.89 8.25 -5.44
N ILE A 196 -16.98 9.00 -5.23
CA ILE A 196 -17.02 10.46 -5.41
C ILE A 196 -16.05 11.16 -4.46
N GLU A 197 -15.88 10.74 -3.20
CA GLU A 197 -14.95 11.41 -2.27
C GLU A 197 -13.48 11.24 -2.67
N ILE A 198 -13.09 10.04 -3.11
CA ILE A 198 -11.72 9.76 -3.59
C ILE A 198 -11.46 10.52 -4.89
N MET A 199 -12.46 10.62 -5.76
CA MET A 199 -12.30 11.28 -7.06
C MET A 199 -12.53 12.77 -7.01
N ASN A 200 -13.20 13.35 -6.01
CA ASN A 200 -13.39 14.80 -5.90
C ASN A 200 -12.07 15.55 -5.68
N SER A 201 -11.06 14.95 -5.04
CA SER A 201 -9.70 15.51 -5.00
C SER A 201 -9.02 15.51 -6.38
N LEU A 202 -9.36 14.54 -7.23
CA LEU A 202 -8.93 14.44 -8.64
C LEU A 202 -9.77 15.31 -9.60
N LEU A 203 -11.04 15.56 -9.27
CA LEU A 203 -12.05 16.18 -10.16
C LEU A 203 -12.00 17.72 -10.16
N LEU A 204 -11.15 18.35 -9.36
CA LEU A 204 -11.08 19.81 -9.25
C LEU A 204 -10.67 20.51 -10.58
N LEU A 205 -10.29 19.75 -11.61
CA LEU A 205 -9.95 20.20 -12.96
C LEU A 205 -11.17 20.47 -13.87
N LYS A 206 -12.41 20.37 -13.36
CA LYS A 206 -13.64 20.36 -14.15
C LYS A 206 -14.04 21.65 -14.89
N ASN A 207 -13.18 22.66 -15.01
CA ASN A 207 -13.62 23.99 -15.46
C ASN A 207 -12.84 24.66 -16.59
N GLU A 208 -12.01 23.96 -17.35
CA GLU A 208 -11.33 24.57 -18.50
C GLU A 208 -11.24 23.61 -19.70
N THR A 209 -11.02 24.21 -20.88
CA THR A 209 -10.99 23.60 -22.22
C THR A 209 -9.75 22.73 -22.46
N TYR A 210 -9.57 21.70 -21.64
CA TYR A 210 -8.43 20.77 -21.77
C TYR A 210 -8.77 19.57 -22.66
N GLN A 211 -7.76 19.08 -23.37
CA GLN A 211 -7.84 17.83 -24.12
C GLN A 211 -7.83 16.63 -23.16
N GLU A 212 -8.62 15.61 -23.49
CA GLU A 212 -8.73 14.37 -22.72
C GLU A 212 -7.47 13.51 -22.94
N ILE A 213 -6.84 13.01 -21.87
CA ILE A 213 -5.73 12.06 -21.94
C ILE A 213 -6.26 10.68 -21.56
N VAL A 214 -6.01 9.67 -22.40
CA VAL A 214 -6.62 8.33 -22.24
C VAL A 214 -5.61 7.20 -22.49
N GLY A 215 -5.98 6.01 -22.03
CA GLY A 215 -5.32 4.77 -22.42
C GLY A 215 -6.05 4.10 -23.58
N HIS A 216 -5.33 3.61 -24.59
CA HIS A 216 -5.94 2.84 -25.68
C HIS A 216 -5.11 1.60 -26.08
N LYS A 217 -5.79 0.60 -26.65
CA LYS A 217 -5.22 -0.68 -27.11
C LYS A 217 -5.13 -0.78 -28.63
N GLY A 218 -5.27 0.36 -29.31
CA GLY A 218 -5.40 0.44 -30.76
C GLY A 218 -4.05 0.44 -31.48
N ARG A 219 -4.09 0.71 -32.78
CA ARG A 219 -2.87 1.02 -33.53
C ARG A 219 -2.30 2.34 -33.02
N VAL A 220 -0.98 2.35 -32.86
CA VAL A 220 -0.22 3.55 -32.49
C VAL A 220 -0.21 4.51 -33.69
N ASP A 221 -0.53 5.77 -33.45
CA ASP A 221 -0.53 6.86 -34.42
C ASP A 221 0.24 8.10 -33.92
N GLU A 222 0.13 9.22 -34.62
CA GLU A 222 0.86 10.46 -34.26
C GLU A 222 0.43 11.04 -32.90
N ASN A 223 -0.79 10.77 -32.43
CA ASN A 223 -1.29 11.29 -31.14
C ASN A 223 -0.74 10.52 -29.94
N ASP A 224 -0.06 9.40 -30.19
CA ASP A 224 0.62 8.58 -29.18
C ASP A 224 2.06 9.04 -28.90
N LYS A 225 2.56 9.99 -29.70
CA LYS A 225 3.93 10.52 -29.60
C LYS A 225 4.00 11.61 -28.55
N TRP A 226 4.94 11.46 -27.62
CA TRP A 226 5.25 12.41 -26.57
C TRP A 226 6.68 12.94 -26.72
N CYS A 227 6.89 14.20 -26.34
CA CYS A 227 8.22 14.80 -26.19
C CYS A 227 8.52 14.97 -24.70
N ILE A 228 9.74 14.60 -24.28
CA ILE A 228 10.20 14.84 -22.90
C ILE A 228 11.05 16.11 -22.89
N GLU A 229 10.62 17.11 -22.13
CA GLU A 229 11.32 18.39 -21.95
C GLU A 229 11.76 18.56 -20.50
N LEU A 230 12.94 19.16 -20.31
CA LEU A 230 13.44 19.56 -19.00
C LEU A 230 13.18 21.06 -18.81
N PHE A 231 12.61 21.41 -17.67
CA PHE A 231 12.42 22.80 -17.27
C PHE A 231 13.27 23.07 -16.03
N GLU A 232 14.11 24.10 -16.10
CA GLU A 232 14.77 24.63 -14.91
C GLU A 232 13.78 25.48 -14.12
N ASN A 233 13.53 25.10 -12.87
CA ASN A 233 12.84 25.97 -11.93
C ASN A 233 13.76 27.15 -11.59
N LYS A 234 13.36 28.35 -12.00
CA LYS A 234 13.99 29.60 -11.56
C LYS A 234 13.64 29.94 -10.11
#